data_AF-A0A9W9C544-F1
#
_entry.id   AF-A0A9W9C544-F1
#
_cell.length_a   1.000
_cell.length_b   1.000
_cell.length_c   1.000
_cell.angle_alpha   90.00
_cell.angle_beta   90.00
_cell.angle_gamma   90.00
#
_symmetry.space_group_name_H-M   'P 1'
#
loop_
_entity.id
_entity.type
_entity.pdbx_description
1 polymer ?
#
loop_
_entity_poly.entity_id
_entity_poly.type
_entity_poly.pdbx_seq_one_letter_code
_entity_poly.pdbx_strand_id
1 'polypeptide(L)'
;MAEVSKVKYDSLPGIDTAPDVYETPELAEDVSTIPASTAVSDSEDDDDPESSAVRHEHLQTDQARSRFQPSRIDANGVDFSDNISAQRRSYRTSTWARRRGEILGDDSDEEKESFERKLMRLKQEMQELEGEYQERLKSGDKSKVEERDPKEIMEFISDKVDTIYAMRRGGVRGAEPQLDRTIEKFNNYAPFEPSNRITKAIANQPPLPGSQVQRGQLEFVLDQAKQFDDRLSKLETSLGLDGSTMPEIGDKAPFPVFTTLEKIEQTIGLVGEASQGSLEAAGAQIKKMIADAEQLKELRTEVSRDGESPNPEQEAKINALYGTLPSIDKLSPVLPMMLERIRTLRLVHTSAWAADDVLTELENRQSQQEAEIKKWEQSIQEAEEDVKKCETAMQSNMHTVGDWVKKIEERVAKLPGGDA
;
A
#
# COMPACT_ATOMS: atom_id res chain seq x y z
N MET A 1 -3.21 -25.38 -47.73
CA MET A 1 -4.36 -24.47 -47.56
C MET A 1 -3.98 -23.18 -48.26
N ALA A 2 -4.72 -22.73 -49.27
CA ALA A 2 -4.44 -21.45 -49.91
C ALA A 2 -4.92 -20.34 -48.96
N GLU A 3 -3.99 -19.54 -48.46
CA GLU A 3 -4.32 -18.41 -47.59
C GLU A 3 -5.20 -17.40 -48.32
N VAL A 4 -6.17 -16.87 -47.60
CA VAL A 4 -7.11 -15.86 -48.10
C VAL A 4 -6.31 -14.57 -48.35
N SER A 5 -6.35 -14.05 -49.57
CA SER A 5 -5.64 -12.84 -49.96
C SER A 5 -6.01 -11.67 -49.02
N LYS A 6 -4.99 -11.10 -48.37
CA LYS A 6 -5.14 -9.96 -47.46
C LYS A 6 -5.37 -8.71 -48.33
N VAL A 7 -6.63 -8.30 -48.47
CA VAL A 7 -7.12 -7.14 -49.27
C VAL A 7 -6.27 -5.87 -49.15
N LYS A 8 -5.59 -5.66 -48.01
CA LYS A 8 -4.68 -4.52 -47.78
C LYS A 8 -3.45 -4.50 -48.71
N TYR A 9 -3.00 -5.66 -49.21
CA TYR A 9 -1.74 -5.80 -49.94
C TYR A 9 -1.90 -6.13 -51.43
N ASP A 10 -3.12 -6.46 -51.89
CA ASP A 10 -3.42 -6.84 -53.28
C ASP A 10 -3.17 -5.72 -54.31
N SER A 11 -3.13 -4.45 -53.86
CA SER A 11 -2.89 -3.28 -54.73
C SER A 11 -1.42 -2.93 -54.90
N LEU A 12 -0.51 -3.61 -54.18
CA LEU A 12 0.93 -3.36 -54.25
C LEU A 12 1.57 -4.31 -55.27
N PRO A 13 2.23 -3.80 -56.33
CA PRO A 13 2.96 -4.66 -57.26
C PRO A 13 4.18 -5.27 -56.57
N GLY A 14 4.34 -6.59 -56.68
CA GLY A 14 5.48 -7.34 -56.13
C GLY A 14 5.30 -7.89 -54.72
N ILE A 15 4.06 -8.06 -54.24
CA ILE A 15 3.81 -8.80 -52.99
C ILE A 15 4.13 -10.29 -53.21
N ASP A 16 4.90 -10.88 -52.30
CA ASP A 16 5.23 -12.30 -52.35
C ASP A 16 4.04 -13.13 -51.87
N THR A 17 3.65 -14.14 -52.64
CA THR A 17 2.59 -15.11 -52.32
C THR A 17 3.16 -16.47 -51.90
N ALA A 18 4.46 -16.55 -51.65
CA ALA A 18 5.10 -17.69 -51.02
C ALA A 18 4.50 -17.95 -49.62
N PRO A 19 4.61 -19.19 -49.09
CA PRO A 19 4.19 -19.48 -47.73
C PRO A 19 4.88 -18.56 -46.72
N ASP A 20 4.09 -17.99 -45.79
CA ASP A 20 4.55 -17.02 -44.77
C ASP A 20 5.64 -17.62 -43.84
N VAL A 21 5.66 -18.95 -43.65
CA VAL A 21 6.61 -19.64 -42.76
C VAL A 21 7.25 -20.83 -43.48
N TYR A 22 8.58 -20.83 -43.55
CA TYR A 22 9.39 -21.97 -43.99
C TYR A 22 10.07 -22.62 -42.77
N GLU A 23 9.37 -23.56 -42.14
CA GLU A 23 9.87 -24.30 -40.99
C GLU A 23 10.24 -25.74 -41.35
N THR A 24 11.18 -26.29 -40.60
CA THR A 24 11.43 -27.74 -40.61
C THR A 24 10.20 -28.45 -40.04
N PRO A 25 9.80 -29.60 -40.58
CA PRO A 25 8.65 -30.35 -40.04
C PRO A 25 8.86 -30.59 -38.54
N GLU A 26 7.83 -30.30 -37.73
CA GLU A 26 7.86 -30.56 -36.29
C GLU A 26 8.23 -32.02 -36.06
N LEU A 27 9.41 -32.24 -35.48
CA LEU A 27 9.77 -33.52 -34.91
C LEU A 27 8.89 -33.65 -33.66
N ALA A 28 8.07 -34.70 -33.58
CA ALA A 28 7.26 -34.95 -32.40
C ALA A 28 8.19 -35.00 -31.17
N GLU A 29 8.17 -33.96 -30.34
CA GLU A 29 9.02 -33.82 -29.15
C GLU A 29 8.78 -34.98 -28.16
N ASP A 30 7.63 -35.65 -28.26
CA ASP A 30 7.25 -36.85 -27.50
C ASP A 30 7.86 -38.17 -28.03
N VAL A 31 8.42 -38.19 -29.24
CA VAL A 31 9.15 -39.36 -29.75
C VAL A 31 10.64 -39.15 -29.44
N SER A 32 10.94 -39.21 -28.15
CA SER A 32 12.32 -39.20 -27.67
C SER A 32 13.12 -40.30 -28.36
N THR A 33 14.17 -39.90 -29.09
CA THR A 33 15.21 -40.80 -29.62
C THR A 33 16.24 -41.18 -28.55
N ILE A 34 16.03 -40.74 -27.31
CA ILE A 34 16.88 -41.07 -26.17
C ILE A 34 16.29 -42.34 -25.52
N PRO A 35 17.08 -43.43 -25.35
CA PRO A 35 16.62 -44.63 -24.67
C PRO A 35 16.07 -44.27 -23.29
N ALA A 36 14.87 -44.78 -22.97
CA ALA A 36 14.05 -44.47 -21.79
C ALA A 36 14.69 -44.78 -20.41
N SER A 37 16.00 -45.03 -20.33
CA SER A 37 16.73 -45.27 -19.08
C SER A 37 17.48 -44.05 -18.54
N THR A 38 17.44 -42.90 -19.23
CA THR A 38 18.07 -41.65 -18.75
C THR A 38 17.09 -40.48 -18.64
N ALA A 39 15.79 -40.74 -18.60
CA ALA A 39 14.81 -39.76 -18.13
C ALA A 39 14.96 -39.64 -16.61
N VAL A 40 16.02 -38.93 -16.19
CA VAL A 40 16.10 -38.35 -14.86
C VAL A 40 15.01 -37.29 -14.83
N SER A 41 13.86 -37.67 -14.29
CA SER A 41 12.96 -36.70 -13.70
C SER A 41 13.79 -35.95 -12.67
N ASP A 42 13.87 -34.63 -12.78
CA ASP A 42 14.43 -33.73 -11.75
C ASP A 42 13.48 -33.69 -10.53
N SER A 43 13.01 -34.87 -10.11
CA SER A 43 12.27 -35.10 -8.89
C SER A 43 13.30 -35.16 -7.79
N GLU A 44 13.38 -34.05 -7.05
CA GLU A 44 13.61 -33.96 -5.61
C GLU A 44 14.36 -35.17 -5.05
N ASP A 45 15.67 -34.97 -4.90
CA ASP A 45 16.62 -35.76 -4.14
C ASP A 45 16.01 -36.95 -3.38
N ASP A 46 16.34 -38.17 -3.83
CA ASP A 46 16.45 -39.36 -2.98
C ASP A 46 17.60 -39.11 -1.97
N ASP A 47 17.40 -38.13 -1.08
CA ASP A 47 18.18 -37.95 0.13
C ASP A 47 17.83 -39.11 1.04
N ASP A 48 18.48 -40.25 0.82
CA ASP A 48 18.37 -41.42 1.67
C ASP A 48 18.73 -40.97 3.10
N PRO A 49 17.74 -40.88 4.03
CA PRO A 49 17.92 -40.17 5.31
C PRO A 49 18.92 -40.87 6.23
N GLU A 50 19.30 -42.11 5.89
CA GLU A 50 20.33 -42.89 6.57
C GLU A 50 21.76 -42.61 6.04
N SER A 51 21.90 -41.99 4.87
CA SER A 51 23.20 -41.69 4.22
C SER A 51 23.75 -40.30 4.57
N SER A 52 22.87 -39.38 5.00
CA SER A 52 23.21 -38.02 5.39
C SER A 52 23.59 -37.93 6.87
N ALA A 53 24.77 -37.40 7.19
CA ALA A 53 25.15 -37.06 8.55
C ALA A 53 24.34 -35.88 9.14
N VAL A 54 23.46 -35.27 8.33
CA VAL A 54 22.63 -34.12 8.67
C VAL A 54 21.22 -34.60 9.01
N ARG A 55 20.69 -34.15 10.16
CA ARG A 55 19.29 -34.42 10.53
C ARG A 55 18.37 -33.43 9.81
N HIS A 56 17.66 -33.92 8.80
CA HIS A 56 16.63 -33.15 8.10
C HIS A 56 15.30 -33.28 8.87
N GLU A 57 15.12 -32.50 9.94
CA GLU A 57 13.82 -32.40 10.62
C GLU A 57 12.92 -31.42 9.86
N HIS A 58 11.77 -31.89 9.37
CA HIS A 58 10.81 -31.02 8.69
C HIS A 58 10.22 -30.00 9.68
N LEU A 59 10.33 -28.71 9.34
CA LEU A 59 9.80 -27.63 10.17
C LEU A 59 8.28 -27.56 10.06
N GLN A 60 7.58 -28.13 11.04
CA GLN A 60 6.14 -27.95 11.19
C GLN A 60 5.85 -26.52 11.70
N THR A 61 5.62 -25.59 10.77
CA THR A 61 5.38 -24.17 11.05
C THR A 61 4.21 -23.93 12.00
N ASP A 62 3.12 -24.68 11.87
CA ASP A 62 1.95 -24.57 12.75
C ASP A 62 2.25 -25.02 14.19
N GLN A 63 2.98 -26.13 14.34
CA GLN A 63 3.40 -26.61 15.65
C GLN A 63 4.39 -25.63 16.31
N ALA A 64 5.34 -25.11 15.52
CA ALA A 64 6.27 -24.08 15.98
C ALA A 64 5.53 -22.81 16.40
N ARG A 65 4.56 -22.34 15.61
CA ARG A 65 3.73 -21.17 15.92
C ARG A 65 2.99 -21.35 17.24
N SER A 66 2.35 -22.50 17.46
CA SER A 66 1.68 -22.80 18.73
C SER A 66 2.65 -22.76 19.92
N ARG A 67 3.88 -23.26 19.75
CA ARG A 67 4.92 -23.24 20.80
C ARG A 67 5.39 -21.83 21.18
N PHE A 68 5.51 -20.92 20.20
CA PHE A 68 6.05 -19.56 20.42
C PHE A 68 4.98 -18.47 20.59
N GLN A 69 3.72 -18.73 20.24
CA GLN A 69 2.61 -17.78 20.45
C GLN A 69 2.46 -17.25 21.89
N PRO A 70 2.66 -18.05 22.97
CA PRO A 70 2.51 -17.54 24.33
C PRO A 70 3.73 -16.76 24.86
N SER A 71 4.88 -16.79 24.18
CA SER A 71 6.07 -16.04 24.60
C SER A 71 6.02 -14.60 24.09
N ARG A 72 5.98 -13.63 25.00
CA ARG A 72 6.09 -12.20 24.66
C ARG A 72 7.50 -11.71 24.98
N ILE A 73 8.08 -10.93 24.08
CA ILE A 73 9.45 -10.44 24.19
C ILE A 73 9.39 -8.95 24.51
N ASP A 74 10.02 -8.54 25.60
CA ASP A 74 10.25 -7.13 25.91
C ASP A 74 11.59 -6.68 25.31
N ALA A 75 11.55 -5.58 24.56
CA ALA A 75 12.70 -4.98 23.88
C ALA A 75 13.09 -3.60 24.47
N ASN A 76 12.40 -3.13 25.50
CA ASN A 76 12.69 -1.83 26.10
C ASN A 76 14.03 -1.86 26.86
N GLY A 77 14.92 -0.94 26.49
CA GLY A 77 16.23 -0.79 27.15
C GLY A 77 17.26 -1.87 26.83
N VAL A 78 17.07 -2.67 25.77
CA VAL A 78 18.08 -3.59 25.25
C VAL A 78 19.19 -2.77 24.59
N ASP A 79 20.40 -2.86 25.13
CA ASP A 79 21.58 -2.17 24.62
C ASP A 79 22.62 -3.23 24.23
N PHE A 80 22.94 -3.29 22.95
CA PHE A 80 24.00 -4.12 22.38
C PHE A 80 25.29 -3.34 22.13
N SER A 81 25.35 -2.07 22.55
CA SER A 81 26.63 -1.38 22.58
C SER A 81 27.57 -2.17 23.48
N ASP A 82 28.79 -2.41 23.03
CA ASP A 82 29.80 -3.26 23.68
C ASP A 82 30.41 -2.59 24.93
N ASN A 83 29.58 -1.86 25.67
CA ASN A 83 29.92 -1.18 26.91
C ASN A 83 29.94 -2.19 28.05
N ILE A 84 31.14 -2.69 28.35
CA ILE A 84 31.43 -3.69 29.40
C ILE A 84 30.99 -3.20 30.81
N SER A 85 30.73 -1.91 31.00
CA SER A 85 30.33 -1.31 32.28
C SER A 85 28.83 -1.43 32.62
N ALA A 86 27.97 -1.74 31.65
CA ALA A 86 26.54 -1.94 31.89
C ALA A 86 26.22 -3.44 31.95
N GLN A 87 25.43 -3.88 32.93
CA GLN A 87 24.95 -5.26 32.95
C GLN A 87 24.25 -5.56 31.62
N ARG A 88 24.76 -6.54 30.86
CA ARG A 88 24.25 -6.92 29.53
C ARG A 88 22.74 -7.08 29.57
N ARG A 89 22.01 -6.11 29.00
CA ARG A 89 20.55 -6.15 28.90
C ARG A 89 20.20 -6.96 27.66
N SER A 90 19.88 -8.25 27.83
CA SER A 90 19.37 -9.10 26.76
C SER A 90 17.84 -8.98 26.66
N TYR A 91 17.28 -9.42 25.53
CA TYR A 91 15.84 -9.62 25.40
C TYR A 91 15.32 -10.47 26.57
N ARG A 92 14.22 -10.02 27.19
CA ARG A 92 13.55 -10.76 28.26
C ARG A 92 12.25 -11.34 27.72
N THR A 93 12.14 -12.66 27.69
CA THR A 93 10.90 -13.36 27.37
C THR A 93 10.09 -13.52 28.65
N SER A 94 8.89 -12.95 28.72
CA SER A 94 7.94 -13.25 29.78
C SER A 94 6.84 -14.17 29.22
N THR A 95 6.57 -15.26 29.94
CA THR A 95 5.39 -16.08 29.71
C THR A 95 4.43 -15.78 30.85
N TRP A 96 3.21 -15.32 30.54
CA TRP A 96 2.17 -14.98 31.52
C TRP A 96 1.77 -16.17 32.43
N ALA A 97 2.29 -17.38 32.16
CA ALA A 97 1.94 -18.62 32.84
C ALA A 97 2.80 -18.96 34.07
N ARG A 98 3.46 -18.01 34.75
CA ARG A 98 4.05 -18.24 36.09
C ARG A 98 3.33 -17.45 37.18
N ARG A 99 2.56 -18.21 37.97
CA ARG A 99 1.92 -17.82 39.24
C ARG A 99 2.94 -17.24 40.24
N ARG A 100 2.52 -16.16 40.90
CA ARG A 100 2.71 -15.85 42.34
C ARG A 100 4.14 -15.97 42.89
N GLY A 101 4.84 -14.84 42.94
CA GLY A 101 6.05 -14.63 43.77
C GLY A 101 6.75 -13.33 43.40
N GLU A 102 6.65 -12.33 44.29
CA GLU A 102 7.47 -11.11 44.41
C GLU A 102 7.93 -10.38 43.13
N ILE A 103 7.19 -9.32 42.75
CA ILE A 103 7.78 -8.17 42.06
C ILE A 103 8.03 -7.12 43.15
N LEU A 104 9.26 -7.09 43.66
CA LEU A 104 9.79 -6.01 44.48
C LEU A 104 10.49 -5.05 43.51
N GLY A 105 9.91 -3.89 43.26
CA GLY A 105 10.47 -2.88 42.37
C GLY A 105 9.50 -1.71 42.21
N ASP A 106 9.79 -0.64 42.94
CA ASP A 106 9.07 0.64 42.94
C ASP A 106 9.38 1.41 41.64
N ASP A 107 8.41 1.50 40.73
CA ASP A 107 8.52 2.20 39.44
C ASP A 107 8.10 3.68 39.59
N SER A 108 8.95 4.49 40.23
CA SER A 108 8.72 5.94 40.33
C SER A 108 10.00 6.74 40.07
N ASP A 109 10.30 7.01 38.80
CA ASP A 109 11.26 8.07 38.42
C ASP A 109 11.12 8.42 36.93
N GLU A 110 10.10 9.17 36.51
CA GLU A 110 10.05 9.67 35.12
C GLU A 110 9.12 10.86 34.83
N GLU A 111 9.31 12.02 35.47
CA GLU A 111 8.88 13.31 34.87
C GLU A 111 9.90 14.44 35.13
N LYS A 112 10.51 15.00 34.07
CA LYS A 112 11.37 16.20 34.12
C LYS A 112 10.50 17.45 33.91
N GLU A 113 10.46 18.37 34.88
CA GLU A 113 9.60 19.57 34.88
C GLU A 113 10.00 20.67 33.84
N SER A 114 9.02 21.48 33.37
CA SER A 114 9.19 22.56 32.39
C SER A 114 9.72 23.89 32.98
N PHE A 115 10.33 24.76 32.16
CA PHE A 115 11.03 26.00 32.61
C PHE A 115 10.15 27.00 33.37
N GLU A 116 8.91 27.20 32.91
CA GLU A 116 7.95 28.10 33.59
C GLU A 116 7.55 27.55 34.97
N ARG A 117 7.32 26.24 35.07
CA ARG A 117 7.08 25.56 36.35
C ARG A 117 8.29 25.68 37.27
N LYS A 118 9.50 25.52 36.72
CA LYS A 118 10.76 25.68 37.46
C LYS A 118 10.92 27.11 38.02
N LEU A 119 10.54 28.14 37.26
CA LEU A 119 10.63 29.55 37.71
C LEU A 119 9.60 29.86 38.80
N MET A 120 8.37 29.34 38.67
CA MET A 120 7.33 29.49 39.70
C MET A 120 7.68 28.72 40.98
N ARG A 121 8.27 27.53 40.85
CA ARG A 121 8.78 26.76 41.98
C ARG A 121 9.90 27.50 42.69
N LEU A 122 10.87 28.04 41.94
CA LEU A 122 11.96 28.84 42.51
C LEU A 122 11.43 30.08 43.25
N LYS A 123 10.42 30.78 42.70
CA LYS A 123 9.76 31.89 43.41
C LYS A 123 9.14 31.43 44.74
N GLN A 124 8.50 30.27 44.76
CA GLN A 124 7.90 29.71 45.96
C GLN A 124 8.97 29.27 46.98
N GLU A 125 10.00 28.55 46.53
CA GLU A 125 11.16 28.16 47.35
C GLU A 125 11.87 29.40 47.93
N MET A 126 11.99 30.48 47.16
CA MET A 126 12.55 31.75 47.61
C MET A 126 11.69 32.41 48.70
N GLN A 127 10.37 32.41 48.52
CA GLN A 127 9.43 32.95 49.51
C GLN A 127 9.42 32.12 50.81
N GLU A 128 9.57 30.79 50.69
CA GLU A 128 9.71 29.88 51.83
C GLU A 128 11.02 30.13 52.59
N LEU A 129 12.14 30.29 51.87
CA LEU A 129 13.43 30.65 52.44
C LEU A 129 13.40 32.02 53.13
N GLU A 130 12.64 33.00 52.61
CA GLU A 130 12.43 34.28 53.28
C GLU A 130 11.68 34.10 54.61
N GLY A 131 10.65 33.24 54.62
CA GLY A 131 9.90 32.88 55.82
C GLY A 131 10.80 32.22 56.88
N GLU A 132 11.57 31.21 56.48
CA GLU A 132 12.53 30.54 57.36
C GLU A 132 13.59 31.50 57.91
N TYR A 133 14.09 32.44 57.09
CA TYR A 133 15.04 33.45 57.53
C TYR A 133 14.44 34.38 58.58
N GLN A 134 13.19 34.83 58.39
CA GLN A 134 12.47 35.66 59.36
C GLN A 134 12.16 34.91 60.67
N GLU A 135 11.87 33.61 60.60
CA GLU A 135 11.67 32.77 61.78
C GLU A 135 12.97 32.54 62.55
N ARG A 136 14.08 32.30 61.85
CA ARG A 136 15.43 32.16 62.44
C ARG A 136 15.91 33.47 63.10
N LEU A 137 15.55 34.63 62.54
CA LEU A 137 15.78 35.93 63.18
C LEU A 137 14.99 36.10 64.48
N LYS A 138 13.76 35.58 64.54
CA LYS A 138 12.90 35.60 65.74
C LYS A 138 13.37 34.61 66.80
N SER A 139 13.94 33.46 66.42
CA SER A 139 14.46 32.46 67.36
C SER A 139 15.84 32.78 67.93
N GLY A 140 16.58 33.72 67.33
CA GLY A 140 17.80 34.28 67.94
C GLY A 140 19.05 33.38 67.87
N ASP A 141 19.06 32.35 67.04
CA ASP A 141 20.24 31.49 66.81
C ASP A 141 21.26 32.19 65.91
N LYS A 142 22.19 32.93 66.53
CA LYS A 142 23.24 33.71 65.83
C LYS A 142 24.51 32.90 65.51
N SER A 143 24.57 31.60 65.77
CA SER A 143 25.80 30.81 65.70
C SER A 143 26.12 30.21 64.32
N LYS A 144 25.35 30.53 63.27
CA LYS A 144 25.63 30.07 61.89
C LYS A 144 25.49 31.15 60.80
N VAL A 145 25.49 32.44 61.17
CA VAL A 145 25.36 33.56 60.20
C VAL A 145 26.75 34.06 59.75
N GLU A 146 27.68 33.17 59.44
CA GLU A 146 29.05 33.54 59.04
C GLU A 146 29.40 33.25 57.57
N GLU A 147 28.41 32.99 56.70
CA GLU A 147 28.65 33.00 55.25
C GLU A 147 27.69 33.97 54.55
N ARG A 148 28.12 35.24 54.42
CA ARG A 148 27.47 36.38 53.71
C ARG A 148 26.00 36.61 54.05
N ASP A 149 25.62 37.87 54.34
CA ASP A 149 24.24 38.25 54.65
C ASP A 149 23.26 37.60 53.65
N PRO A 150 22.53 36.54 54.04
CA PRO A 150 21.68 35.78 53.12
C PRO A 150 20.56 36.65 52.56
N LYS A 151 20.30 37.77 53.26
CA LYS A 151 19.42 38.86 52.84
C LYS A 151 19.91 39.58 51.58
N GLU A 152 21.20 39.88 51.45
CA GLU A 152 21.75 40.57 50.26
C GLU A 152 21.67 39.67 49.02
N ILE A 153 21.92 38.36 49.19
CA ILE A 153 21.80 37.39 48.10
C ILE A 153 20.33 37.23 47.68
N MET A 154 19.40 37.24 48.64
CA MET A 154 17.97 37.19 48.38
C MET A 154 17.47 38.42 47.59
N GLU A 155 17.89 39.62 48.03
CA GLU A 155 17.53 40.89 47.38
C GLU A 155 18.08 40.95 45.95
N PHE A 156 19.33 40.50 45.74
CA PHE A 156 19.93 40.43 44.41
C PHE A 156 19.21 39.45 43.46
N ILE A 157 18.74 38.31 43.98
CA ILE A 157 17.99 37.33 43.18
C ILE A 157 16.59 37.89 42.87
N SER A 158 15.92 38.54 43.82
CA SER A 158 14.64 39.21 43.61
C SER A 158 14.73 40.30 42.54
N ASP A 159 15.73 41.18 42.63
CA ASP A 159 15.97 42.24 41.64
C ASP A 159 16.22 41.67 40.24
N LYS A 160 16.95 40.55 40.13
CA LYS A 160 17.16 39.87 38.85
C LYS A 160 15.89 39.23 38.29
N VAL A 161 15.07 38.63 39.15
CA VAL A 161 13.78 38.05 38.73
C VAL A 161 12.82 39.16 38.30
N ASP A 162 12.79 40.29 39.01
CA ASP A 162 11.93 41.44 38.72
C ASP A 162 12.40 42.23 37.49
N THR A 163 13.70 42.38 37.26
CA THR A 163 14.24 42.98 36.03
C THR A 163 13.91 42.13 34.80
N ILE A 164 13.99 40.80 34.90
CA ILE A 164 13.54 39.89 33.82
C ILE A 164 12.03 40.03 33.59
N TYR A 165 11.24 40.20 34.65
CA TYR A 165 9.80 40.42 34.56
C TYR A 165 9.45 41.78 33.93
N ALA A 166 10.19 42.84 34.29
CA ALA A 166 10.02 44.21 33.78
C ALA A 166 10.48 44.36 32.32
N MET A 167 11.59 43.70 31.93
CA MET A 167 12.02 43.63 30.52
C MET A 167 10.98 42.96 29.64
N ARG A 168 10.25 41.96 30.18
CA ARG A 168 9.15 41.31 29.47
C ARG A 168 7.89 42.18 29.36
N ARG A 169 7.67 43.14 30.28
CA ARG A 169 6.48 44.03 30.28
C ARG A 169 6.70 45.45 29.73
N GLY A 170 7.93 45.85 29.43
CA GLY A 170 8.25 47.09 28.69
C GLY A 170 8.43 48.32 29.59
N GLY A 171 9.67 48.84 29.66
CA GLY A 171 10.05 49.97 30.50
C GLY A 171 9.83 51.37 29.87
N VAL A 172 9.42 52.30 30.75
CA VAL A 172 9.58 53.78 30.79
C VAL A 172 8.77 54.68 29.80
N ARG A 173 8.21 55.77 30.36
CA ARG A 173 7.25 56.75 29.81
C ARG A 173 7.92 57.85 28.98
N GLY A 174 7.58 57.93 27.69
CA GLY A 174 7.83 59.06 26.80
C GLY A 174 7.22 58.77 25.43
N ALA A 175 6.64 59.77 24.76
CA ALA A 175 6.01 59.59 23.45
C ALA A 175 7.06 59.38 22.33
N GLU A 176 8.18 60.09 22.39
CA GLU A 176 9.31 59.97 21.46
C GLU A 176 9.94 58.54 21.42
N PRO A 177 10.37 57.91 22.53
CA PRO A 177 10.92 56.55 22.50
C PRO A 177 9.88 55.48 22.16
N GLN A 178 8.58 55.75 22.36
CA GLN A 178 7.51 54.88 21.89
C GLN A 178 7.36 54.96 20.36
N LEU A 179 7.45 56.16 19.78
CA LEU A 179 7.45 56.36 18.33
C LEU A 179 8.68 55.74 17.68
N ASP A 180 9.88 55.98 18.22
CA ASP A 180 11.12 55.37 17.70
C ASP A 180 11.08 53.85 17.75
N ARG A 181 10.57 53.26 18.84
CA ARG A 181 10.37 51.81 18.93
C ARG A 181 9.31 51.30 17.93
N THR A 182 8.28 52.07 17.62
CA THR A 182 7.31 51.68 16.57
C THR A 182 7.90 51.78 15.18
N ILE A 183 8.77 52.76 14.93
CA ILE A 183 9.52 52.92 13.68
C ILE A 183 10.52 51.77 13.53
N GLU A 184 11.27 51.42 14.58
CA GLU A 184 12.18 50.27 14.58
C GLU A 184 11.45 48.93 14.39
N LYS A 185 10.27 48.75 15.00
CA LYS A 185 9.44 47.56 14.77
C LYS A 185 8.91 47.46 13.35
N PHE A 186 8.61 48.59 12.74
CA PHE A 186 8.10 48.66 11.38
C PHE A 186 9.24 48.41 10.36
N ASN A 187 10.42 49.02 10.58
CA ASN A 187 11.60 48.81 9.75
C ASN A 187 12.15 47.37 9.83
N ASN A 188 12.02 46.72 11.00
CA ASN A 188 12.45 45.33 11.21
C ASN A 188 11.36 44.29 10.94
N TYR A 189 10.29 44.65 10.22
CA TYR A 189 9.20 43.74 9.90
C TYR A 189 9.67 42.66 8.90
N ALA A 190 9.70 41.40 9.34
CA ALA A 190 9.94 40.26 8.47
C ALA A 190 8.63 39.84 7.77
N PRO A 191 8.65 39.50 6.46
CA PRO A 191 7.48 38.99 5.76
C PRO A 191 6.83 37.81 6.48
N PHE A 192 5.49 37.73 6.45
CA PHE A 192 4.73 36.67 7.12
C PHE A 192 5.19 35.26 6.68
N GLU A 193 5.62 34.43 7.63
CA GLU A 193 5.85 33.01 7.40
C GLU A 193 4.53 32.26 7.10
N PRO A 194 4.56 31.18 6.29
CA PRO A 194 3.37 30.40 5.98
C PRO A 194 2.72 29.89 7.26
N SER A 195 1.44 30.24 7.46
CA SER A 195 0.81 30.04 8.75
C SER A 195 0.76 28.56 9.16
N ASN A 196 1.25 28.26 10.37
CA ASN A 196 1.20 26.92 10.96
C ASN A 196 -0.23 26.36 11.11
N ARG A 197 -1.26 27.21 11.01
CA ARG A 197 -2.67 26.80 11.04
C ARG A 197 -3.12 26.26 9.68
N ILE A 198 -2.72 26.89 8.59
CA ILE A 198 -3.06 26.43 7.23
C ILE A 198 -2.33 25.13 6.91
N THR A 199 -1.05 25.02 7.27
CA THR A 199 -0.28 23.77 7.07
C THR A 199 -0.87 22.59 7.87
N LYS A 200 -1.26 22.81 9.12
CA LYS A 200 -1.96 21.80 9.93
C LYS A 200 -3.37 21.51 9.41
N ALA A 201 -4.08 22.48 8.86
CA ALA A 201 -5.41 22.27 8.28
C ALA A 201 -5.34 21.43 6.99
N ILE A 202 -4.31 21.62 6.17
CA ILE A 202 -4.05 20.82 4.96
C ILE A 202 -3.67 19.38 5.35
N ALA A 203 -2.78 19.22 6.35
CA ALA A 203 -2.37 17.90 6.81
C ALA A 203 -3.51 17.08 7.46
N ASN A 204 -4.50 17.75 8.03
CA ASN A 204 -5.60 17.12 8.76
C ASN A 204 -6.94 17.14 8.00
N GLN A 205 -6.94 17.36 6.67
CA GLN A 205 -8.20 17.27 5.91
C GLN A 205 -8.77 15.85 6.01
N PRO A 206 -10.04 15.69 6.42
CA PRO A 206 -10.69 14.39 6.38
C PRO A 206 -10.81 13.91 4.93
N PRO A 207 -10.66 12.60 4.67
CA PRO A 207 -10.92 12.06 3.34
C PRO A 207 -12.37 12.36 2.96
N LEU A 208 -12.58 12.66 1.67
CA LEU A 208 -13.83 13.14 1.09
C LEU A 208 -15.09 12.42 1.65
N PRO A 209 -16.19 13.16 1.91
CA PRO A 209 -17.44 12.64 2.47
C PRO A 209 -18.11 11.69 1.46
N GLY A 210 -17.71 10.43 1.53
CA GLY A 210 -18.13 9.34 0.64
C GLY A 210 -17.40 8.02 0.92
N SER A 211 -16.19 8.08 1.49
CA SER A 211 -15.35 6.89 1.73
C SER A 211 -15.82 6.00 2.89
N GLN A 212 -16.51 6.56 3.90
CA GLN A 212 -16.88 5.80 5.11
C GLN A 212 -18.04 4.82 4.86
N VAL A 213 -19.06 5.23 4.08
CA VAL A 213 -20.18 4.35 3.69
C VAL A 213 -19.70 3.26 2.72
N GLN A 214 -18.70 3.57 1.89
CA GLN A 214 -18.08 2.60 0.99
C GLN A 214 -17.26 1.55 1.74
N ARG A 215 -16.58 1.90 2.85
CA ARG A 215 -15.75 0.94 3.59
C ARG A 215 -16.53 -0.22 4.19
N GLY A 216 -17.69 0.03 4.80
CA GLY A 216 -18.52 -1.05 5.38
C GLY A 216 -19.14 -1.96 4.33
N GLN A 217 -19.57 -1.40 3.19
CA GLN A 217 -20.06 -2.19 2.06
C GLN A 217 -18.93 -3.00 1.40
N LEU A 218 -17.73 -2.41 1.29
CA LEU A 218 -16.54 -3.06 0.75
C LEU A 218 -16.07 -4.18 1.68
N GLU A 219 -16.10 -3.99 3.00
CA GLU A 219 -15.77 -5.04 3.97
C GLU A 219 -16.73 -6.23 3.88
N PHE A 220 -18.04 -5.99 3.68
CA PHE A 220 -19.01 -7.06 3.44
C PHE A 220 -18.74 -7.82 2.13
N VAL A 221 -18.43 -7.11 1.04
CA VAL A 221 -18.10 -7.74 -0.25
C VAL A 221 -16.78 -8.52 -0.16
N LEU A 222 -15.78 -8.01 0.58
CA LEU A 222 -14.51 -8.70 0.80
C LEU A 222 -14.69 -9.95 1.66
N ASP A 223 -15.52 -9.91 2.71
CA ASP A 223 -15.83 -11.10 3.51
C ASP A 223 -16.57 -12.14 2.66
N GLN A 224 -17.51 -11.72 1.83
CA GLN A 224 -18.19 -12.62 0.89
C GLN A 224 -17.21 -13.22 -0.14
N ALA A 225 -16.29 -12.43 -0.69
CA ALA A 225 -15.26 -12.91 -1.60
C ALA A 225 -14.33 -13.91 -0.92
N LYS A 226 -13.93 -13.66 0.33
CA LYS A 226 -13.15 -14.59 1.14
C LYS A 226 -13.92 -15.91 1.38
N GLN A 227 -15.22 -15.86 1.67
CA GLN A 227 -16.01 -17.08 1.84
C GLN A 227 -16.06 -17.92 0.56
N PHE A 228 -16.13 -17.27 -0.62
CA PHE A 228 -16.05 -17.96 -1.90
C PHE A 228 -14.66 -18.55 -2.14
N ASP A 229 -13.59 -17.83 -1.80
CA ASP A 229 -12.20 -18.29 -1.90
C ASP A 229 -11.91 -19.47 -0.95
N ASP A 230 -12.37 -19.41 0.30
CA ASP A 230 -12.30 -20.51 1.26
C ASP A 230 -13.08 -21.74 0.78
N ARG A 231 -14.14 -21.56 -0.02
CA ARG A 231 -14.92 -22.67 -0.58
C ARG A 231 -14.28 -23.21 -1.86
N LEU A 232 -13.67 -22.34 -2.66
CA LEU A 232 -12.96 -22.67 -3.88
C LEU A 232 -11.67 -23.45 -3.55
N SER A 233 -10.87 -22.98 -2.59
CA SER A 233 -9.70 -23.71 -2.07
C SER A 233 -10.05 -25.08 -1.48
N LYS A 234 -11.20 -25.22 -0.80
CA LYS A 234 -11.72 -26.54 -0.38
C LYS A 234 -12.08 -27.45 -1.55
N LEU A 235 -12.59 -26.88 -2.65
CA LEU A 235 -12.86 -27.65 -3.87
C LEU A 235 -11.57 -28.02 -4.59
N GLU A 236 -10.62 -27.09 -4.71
CA GLU A 236 -9.29 -27.33 -5.29
C GLU A 236 -8.54 -28.43 -4.53
N THR A 237 -8.46 -28.33 -3.20
CA THR A 237 -7.85 -29.37 -2.36
C THR A 237 -8.57 -30.72 -2.47
N SER A 238 -9.91 -30.73 -2.61
CA SER A 238 -10.65 -31.99 -2.82
C SER A 238 -10.43 -32.62 -4.19
N LEU A 239 -10.14 -31.79 -5.20
CA LEU A 239 -9.81 -32.21 -6.56
C LEU A 239 -8.30 -32.46 -6.75
N GLY A 240 -7.48 -32.11 -5.75
CA GLY A 240 -6.03 -32.16 -5.83
C GLY A 240 -5.43 -31.18 -6.83
N LEU A 241 -6.13 -30.06 -7.11
CA LEU A 241 -5.67 -29.03 -8.03
C LEU A 241 -4.75 -28.05 -7.31
N ASP A 242 -3.46 -28.38 -7.26
CA ASP A 242 -2.40 -27.44 -6.89
C ASP A 242 -1.85 -26.72 -8.14
N GLY A 243 -1.13 -25.61 -7.97
CA GLY A 243 -0.69 -24.74 -9.07
C GLY A 243 0.07 -25.42 -10.23
N SER A 244 0.65 -26.61 -10.01
CA SER A 244 1.30 -27.47 -11.03
C SER A 244 0.35 -28.43 -11.76
N THR A 245 -0.86 -28.61 -11.24
CA THR A 245 -1.92 -29.48 -11.75
C THR A 245 -3.14 -28.68 -12.22
N MET A 246 -3.03 -27.36 -12.30
CA MET A 246 -4.08 -26.53 -12.89
C MET A 246 -4.21 -26.81 -14.40
N PRO A 247 -5.41 -27.07 -14.94
CA PRO A 247 -5.60 -27.48 -16.33
C PRO A 247 -5.08 -26.50 -17.38
N GLU A 248 -4.98 -25.20 -17.05
CA GLU A 248 -4.52 -24.15 -17.96
C GLU A 248 -3.06 -23.74 -17.76
N ILE A 249 -2.39 -24.15 -16.67
CA ILE A 249 -1.07 -23.64 -16.27
C ILE A 249 -0.05 -24.76 -16.07
N GLY A 250 -0.50 -25.97 -15.71
CA GLY A 250 0.37 -27.09 -15.40
C GLY A 250 0.75 -27.91 -16.63
N ASP A 251 2.05 -28.18 -16.79
CA ASP A 251 2.60 -29.12 -17.80
C ASP A 251 2.04 -30.56 -17.64
N LYS A 252 1.50 -30.88 -16.45
CA LYS A 252 0.82 -32.15 -16.12
C LYS A 252 -0.60 -31.90 -15.61
N ALA A 253 -1.44 -31.28 -16.43
CA ALA A 253 -2.86 -31.15 -16.15
C ALA A 253 -3.51 -32.53 -15.90
N PRO A 254 -4.30 -32.70 -14.83
CA PRO A 254 -5.03 -33.93 -14.59
C PRO A 254 -6.06 -34.12 -15.70
N PHE A 255 -6.22 -35.37 -16.14
CA PHE A 255 -7.27 -35.72 -17.11
C PHE A 255 -8.64 -35.29 -16.59
N PRO A 256 -9.57 -34.86 -17.47
CA PRO A 256 -10.88 -34.40 -17.04
C PRO A 256 -11.57 -35.47 -16.18
N VAL A 257 -11.87 -35.13 -14.92
CA VAL A 257 -12.38 -36.06 -13.89
C VAL A 257 -13.62 -36.80 -14.39
N PHE A 258 -14.48 -36.13 -15.15
CA PHE A 258 -15.66 -36.75 -15.73
C PHE A 258 -15.29 -37.87 -16.73
N THR A 259 -14.34 -37.62 -17.63
CA THR A 259 -13.92 -38.62 -18.63
C THR A 259 -13.17 -39.78 -18.00
N THR A 260 -12.39 -39.55 -16.94
CA THR A 260 -11.72 -40.64 -16.22
C THR A 260 -12.72 -41.46 -15.41
N LEU A 261 -13.70 -40.82 -14.78
CA LEU A 261 -14.76 -41.50 -14.05
C LEU A 261 -15.69 -42.28 -14.98
N GLU A 262 -16.03 -41.74 -16.16
CA GLU A 262 -16.77 -42.46 -17.19
C GLU A 262 -15.97 -43.65 -17.74
N LYS A 263 -14.67 -43.50 -17.98
CA LYS A 263 -13.80 -44.63 -18.33
C LYS A 263 -13.76 -45.68 -17.22
N ILE A 264 -13.65 -45.27 -15.95
CA ILE A 264 -13.67 -46.19 -14.81
C ILE A 264 -15.03 -46.89 -14.73
N GLU A 265 -16.14 -46.17 -14.89
CA GLU A 265 -17.49 -46.72 -14.93
C GLU A 265 -17.65 -47.73 -16.07
N GLN A 266 -17.18 -47.41 -17.27
CA GLN A 266 -17.16 -48.33 -18.42
C GLN A 266 -16.29 -49.56 -18.11
N THR A 267 -15.12 -49.40 -17.50
CA THR A 267 -14.27 -50.55 -17.14
C THR A 267 -14.90 -51.41 -16.04
N ILE A 268 -15.58 -50.82 -15.06
CA ILE A 268 -16.32 -51.56 -14.02
C ILE A 268 -17.53 -52.27 -14.64
N GLY A 269 -18.21 -51.63 -15.58
CA GLY A 269 -19.29 -52.22 -16.36
C GLY A 269 -18.79 -53.41 -17.17
N LEU A 270 -17.67 -53.27 -17.88
CA LEU A 270 -17.03 -54.36 -18.63
C LEU A 270 -16.55 -55.49 -17.72
N VAL A 271 -16.02 -55.20 -16.53
CA VAL A 271 -15.65 -56.23 -15.54
C VAL A 271 -16.90 -56.92 -15.00
N GLY A 272 -17.99 -56.19 -14.79
CA GLY A 272 -19.30 -56.72 -14.41
C GLY A 272 -19.88 -57.64 -15.49
N GLU A 273 -19.85 -57.24 -16.75
CA GLU A 273 -20.33 -58.02 -17.89
C GLU A 273 -19.42 -59.22 -18.22
N ALA A 274 -18.09 -59.05 -18.11
CA ALA A 274 -17.14 -60.14 -18.25
C ALA A 274 -17.31 -61.20 -17.15
N SER A 275 -17.66 -60.78 -15.92
CA SER A 275 -17.99 -61.72 -14.84
C SER A 275 -19.26 -62.54 -15.11
N GLN A 276 -20.12 -62.09 -16.04
CA GLN A 276 -21.35 -62.76 -16.45
C GLN A 276 -21.24 -63.52 -17.80
N GLY A 277 -20.07 -63.51 -18.46
CA GLY A 277 -19.83 -64.23 -19.72
C GLY A 277 -20.58 -63.67 -20.95
N SER A 278 -21.20 -62.49 -20.85
CA SER A 278 -21.98 -61.87 -21.94
C SER A 278 -21.11 -61.18 -23.01
N LEU A 279 -19.88 -60.78 -22.66
CA LEU A 279 -18.94 -60.11 -23.57
C LEU A 279 -18.55 -61.01 -24.77
N GLU A 280 -18.40 -62.31 -24.54
CA GLU A 280 -18.03 -63.26 -25.60
C GLU A 280 -19.20 -63.50 -26.58
N ALA A 281 -20.43 -63.49 -26.06
CA ALA A 281 -21.66 -63.56 -26.86
C ALA A 281 -21.91 -62.27 -27.65
N ALA A 282 -21.71 -61.10 -27.03
CA ALA A 282 -21.81 -59.80 -27.72
C ALA A 282 -20.70 -59.62 -28.76
N GLY A 283 -19.46 -60.04 -28.45
CA GLY A 283 -18.34 -60.02 -29.39
C GLY A 283 -18.56 -60.91 -30.62
N ALA A 284 -19.19 -62.07 -30.45
CA ALA A 284 -19.60 -62.93 -31.56
C ALA A 284 -20.71 -62.28 -32.42
N GLN A 285 -21.66 -61.59 -31.79
CA GLN A 285 -22.70 -60.84 -32.51
C GLN A 285 -22.16 -59.62 -33.26
N ILE A 286 -21.21 -58.88 -32.68
CA ILE A 286 -20.55 -57.74 -33.35
C ILE A 286 -19.76 -58.23 -34.56
N LYS A 287 -18.99 -59.32 -34.44
CA LYS A 287 -18.29 -59.92 -35.60
C LYS A 287 -19.27 -60.34 -36.70
N LYS A 288 -20.42 -60.89 -36.33
CA LYS A 288 -21.49 -61.21 -37.29
C LYS A 288 -22.04 -59.94 -37.95
N MET A 289 -22.34 -58.89 -37.19
CA MET A 289 -22.81 -57.62 -37.76
C MET A 289 -21.77 -56.92 -38.63
N ILE A 290 -20.47 -57.05 -38.34
CA ILE A 290 -19.40 -56.54 -39.20
C ILE A 290 -19.40 -57.29 -40.54
N ALA A 291 -19.47 -58.61 -40.51
CA ALA A 291 -19.54 -59.41 -41.73
C ALA A 291 -20.81 -59.08 -42.55
N ASP A 292 -21.96 -58.94 -41.89
CA ASP A 292 -23.22 -58.57 -42.53
C ASP A 292 -23.15 -57.12 -43.10
N ALA A 293 -22.46 -56.19 -42.43
CA ALA A 293 -22.26 -54.82 -42.91
C ALA A 293 -21.26 -54.73 -44.07
N GLU A 294 -20.21 -55.55 -44.09
CA GLU A 294 -19.28 -55.66 -45.21
C GLU A 294 -20.01 -56.18 -46.47
N GLN A 295 -20.87 -57.18 -46.31
CA GLN A 295 -21.72 -57.68 -47.40
C GLN A 295 -22.70 -56.60 -47.91
N LEU A 296 -23.30 -55.81 -47.00
CA LEU A 296 -24.17 -54.69 -47.40
C LEU A 296 -23.39 -53.57 -48.08
N LYS A 297 -22.14 -53.31 -47.69
CA LYS A 297 -21.26 -52.34 -48.35
C LYS A 297 -20.91 -52.81 -49.76
N GLU A 298 -20.59 -54.08 -49.94
CA GLU A 298 -20.29 -54.66 -51.25
C GLU A 298 -21.50 -54.55 -52.19
N LEU A 299 -22.69 -54.94 -51.71
CA LEU A 299 -23.95 -54.76 -52.45
C LEU A 299 -24.25 -53.28 -52.76
N ARG A 300 -23.97 -52.36 -51.82
CA ARG A 300 -24.18 -50.92 -52.05
C ARG A 300 -23.20 -50.38 -53.09
N THR A 301 -21.94 -50.82 -53.08
CA THR A 301 -20.95 -50.43 -54.10
C THR A 301 -21.29 -50.97 -55.49
N GLU A 302 -21.94 -52.13 -55.56
CA GLU A 302 -22.47 -52.66 -56.82
C GLU A 302 -23.69 -51.86 -57.32
N VAL A 303 -24.60 -51.46 -56.41
CA VAL A 303 -25.78 -50.64 -56.73
C VAL A 303 -25.43 -49.18 -57.08
N SER A 304 -24.36 -48.62 -56.50
CA SER A 304 -23.91 -47.25 -56.78
C SER A 304 -23.22 -47.06 -58.14
N ARG A 305 -23.09 -48.10 -58.97
CA ARG A 305 -22.56 -47.96 -60.34
C ARG A 305 -23.54 -47.29 -61.31
N ASP A 306 -24.83 -47.20 -60.97
CA ASP A 306 -25.88 -46.64 -61.84
C ASP A 306 -26.48 -45.29 -61.37
N GLY A 307 -25.93 -44.67 -60.32
CA GLY A 307 -26.39 -43.38 -59.80
C GLY A 307 -25.25 -42.35 -59.73
N GLU A 308 -25.54 -41.11 -60.15
CA GLU A 308 -24.62 -39.95 -60.17
C GLU A 308 -23.57 -39.98 -59.06
N SER A 309 -22.30 -39.99 -59.47
CA SER A 309 -21.18 -39.86 -58.56
C SER A 309 -21.29 -38.53 -57.79
N PRO A 310 -21.13 -38.53 -56.45
CA PRO A 310 -21.09 -37.29 -55.69
C PRO A 310 -19.97 -36.40 -56.24
N ASN A 311 -20.27 -35.13 -56.51
CA ASN A 311 -19.28 -34.21 -57.07
C ASN A 311 -18.05 -34.14 -56.14
N PRO A 312 -16.84 -34.48 -56.61
CA PRO A 312 -15.65 -34.59 -55.77
C PRO A 312 -15.26 -33.26 -55.12
N GLU A 313 -15.68 -32.13 -55.72
CA GLU A 313 -15.51 -30.79 -55.15
C GLU A 313 -16.37 -30.54 -53.92
N GLN A 314 -17.59 -31.11 -53.87
CA GLN A 314 -18.47 -30.99 -52.70
C GLN A 314 -17.94 -31.87 -51.56
N GLU A 315 -17.45 -33.06 -51.87
CA GLU A 315 -16.79 -33.92 -50.89
C GLU A 315 -15.51 -33.28 -50.34
N ALA A 316 -14.69 -32.65 -51.20
CA ALA A 316 -13.50 -31.92 -50.76
C ALA A 316 -13.85 -30.72 -49.85
N LYS A 317 -14.92 -29.98 -50.15
CA LYS A 317 -15.41 -28.88 -49.31
C LYS A 317 -15.98 -29.37 -47.99
N ILE A 318 -16.74 -30.48 -48.00
CA ILE A 318 -17.27 -31.11 -46.79
C ILE A 318 -16.15 -31.64 -45.92
N ASN A 319 -15.14 -32.29 -46.50
CA ASN A 319 -13.95 -32.76 -45.78
C ASN A 319 -13.14 -31.59 -45.20
N ALA A 320 -13.04 -30.47 -45.91
CA ALA A 320 -12.44 -29.25 -45.38
C ALA A 320 -13.22 -28.68 -44.19
N LEU A 321 -14.56 -28.65 -44.26
CA LEU A 321 -15.42 -28.23 -43.15
C LEU A 321 -15.33 -29.19 -41.95
N TYR A 322 -15.32 -30.50 -42.20
CA TYR A 322 -15.06 -31.51 -41.18
C TYR A 322 -13.66 -31.37 -40.56
N GLY A 323 -12.68 -30.87 -41.29
CA GLY A 323 -11.36 -30.52 -40.74
C GLY A 323 -11.41 -29.30 -39.82
N THR A 324 -12.28 -28.33 -40.10
CA THR A 324 -12.47 -27.14 -39.23
C THR A 324 -13.36 -27.39 -38.03
N LEU A 325 -14.26 -28.38 -38.08
CA LEU A 325 -15.22 -28.67 -37.03
C LEU A 325 -14.56 -29.01 -35.67
N PRO A 326 -13.50 -29.86 -35.58
CA PRO A 326 -12.78 -30.08 -34.33
C PRO A 326 -12.19 -28.82 -33.72
N SER A 327 -11.80 -27.83 -34.53
CA SER A 327 -11.29 -26.56 -34.01
C SER A 327 -12.42 -25.71 -33.42
N ILE A 328 -13.60 -25.72 -34.06
CA ILE A 328 -14.80 -25.02 -33.56
C ILE A 328 -15.33 -25.71 -32.31
N ASP A 329 -15.36 -27.04 -32.26
CA ASP A 329 -15.82 -27.81 -31.09
C ASP A 329 -14.93 -27.57 -29.87
N LYS A 330 -13.62 -27.33 -30.07
CA LYS A 330 -12.69 -26.92 -29.00
C LYS A 330 -12.92 -25.48 -28.54
N LEU A 331 -13.24 -24.55 -29.44
CA LEU A 331 -13.42 -23.13 -29.12
C LEU A 331 -14.82 -22.79 -28.59
N SER A 332 -15.84 -23.56 -28.99
CA SER A 332 -17.24 -23.44 -28.58
C SER A 332 -17.43 -23.37 -27.05
N PRO A 333 -16.83 -24.26 -26.22
CA PRO A 333 -16.98 -24.18 -24.76
C PRO A 333 -16.25 -23.00 -24.12
N VAL A 334 -15.26 -22.40 -24.80
CA VAL A 334 -14.48 -21.26 -24.28
C VAL A 334 -15.18 -19.92 -24.53
N LEU A 335 -16.03 -19.83 -25.55
CA LEU A 335 -16.75 -18.60 -25.91
C LEU A 335 -17.64 -18.06 -24.77
N PRO A 336 -18.45 -18.87 -24.06
CA PRO A 336 -19.23 -18.39 -22.91
C PRO A 336 -18.35 -17.81 -21.80
N MET A 337 -17.25 -18.49 -21.46
CA MET A 337 -16.29 -18.03 -20.44
C MET A 337 -15.65 -16.70 -20.82
N MET A 338 -15.23 -16.55 -22.09
CA MET A 338 -14.66 -15.30 -22.59
C MET A 338 -15.70 -14.17 -22.61
N LEU A 339 -16.96 -14.48 -22.95
CA LEU A 339 -18.04 -13.49 -22.92
C LEU A 339 -18.36 -13.03 -21.50
N GLU A 340 -18.37 -13.95 -20.52
CA GLU A 340 -18.52 -13.60 -19.11
C GLU A 340 -17.35 -12.76 -18.61
N ARG A 341 -16.10 -13.12 -18.97
CA ARG A 341 -14.92 -12.31 -18.65
C ARG A 341 -14.96 -10.93 -19.29
N ILE A 342 -15.37 -10.81 -20.55
CA ILE A 342 -15.54 -9.50 -21.21
C ILE A 342 -16.67 -8.72 -20.54
N ARG A 343 -17.74 -9.38 -20.07
CA ARG A 343 -18.83 -8.71 -19.35
C ARG A 343 -18.39 -8.16 -18.00
N THR A 344 -17.60 -8.90 -17.23
CA THR A 344 -17.04 -8.40 -15.96
C THR A 344 -16.03 -7.27 -16.22
N LEU A 345 -15.19 -7.45 -17.24
CA LEU A 345 -14.14 -6.50 -17.62
C LEU A 345 -14.70 -5.24 -18.33
N ARG A 346 -15.91 -5.31 -18.89
CA ARG A 346 -16.64 -4.14 -19.43
C ARG A 346 -16.82 -3.08 -18.37
N LEU A 347 -17.15 -3.45 -17.13
CA LEU A 347 -17.30 -2.48 -16.04
C LEU A 347 -15.99 -1.73 -15.81
N VAL A 348 -14.88 -2.47 -15.76
CA VAL A 348 -13.52 -1.91 -15.59
C VAL A 348 -13.15 -1.00 -16.75
N HIS A 349 -13.41 -1.41 -18.00
CA HIS A 349 -13.17 -0.55 -19.16
C HIS A 349 -14.03 0.72 -19.16
N THR A 350 -15.31 0.62 -18.80
CA THR A 350 -16.17 1.80 -18.71
C THR A 350 -15.73 2.74 -17.58
N SER A 351 -15.28 2.20 -16.44
CA SER A 351 -14.73 3.03 -15.37
C SER A 351 -13.38 3.63 -15.75
N ALA A 352 -12.53 2.91 -16.50
CA ALA A 352 -11.26 3.44 -16.98
C ALA A 352 -11.47 4.58 -17.97
N TRP A 353 -12.44 4.44 -18.88
CA TRP A 353 -12.83 5.52 -19.79
C TRP A 353 -13.40 6.73 -19.05
N ALA A 354 -14.28 6.52 -18.07
CA ALA A 354 -14.79 7.62 -17.25
C ALA A 354 -13.69 8.30 -16.41
N ALA A 355 -12.71 7.53 -15.92
CA ALA A 355 -11.56 8.06 -15.20
C ALA A 355 -10.65 8.89 -16.11
N ASP A 356 -10.47 8.48 -17.36
CA ASP A 356 -9.74 9.25 -18.38
C ASP A 356 -10.43 10.61 -18.62
N ASP A 357 -11.75 10.62 -18.80
CA ASP A 357 -12.54 11.86 -18.95
C ASP A 357 -12.38 12.79 -17.72
N VAL A 358 -12.53 12.25 -16.51
CA VAL A 358 -12.32 13.02 -15.27
C VAL A 358 -10.87 13.51 -15.13
N LEU A 359 -9.88 12.74 -15.59
CA LEU A 359 -8.47 13.14 -15.56
C LEU A 359 -8.22 14.28 -16.55
N THR A 360 -8.78 14.24 -17.75
CA THR A 360 -8.68 15.35 -18.72
C THR A 360 -9.40 16.60 -18.21
N GLU A 361 -10.56 16.47 -17.54
CA GLU A 361 -11.22 17.59 -16.87
C GLU A 361 -10.35 18.17 -15.75
N LEU A 362 -9.73 17.31 -14.94
CA LEU A 362 -8.84 17.72 -13.86
C LEU A 362 -7.60 18.44 -14.40
N GLU A 363 -6.99 17.94 -15.48
CA GLU A 363 -5.86 18.60 -16.15
C GLU A 363 -6.26 19.99 -16.68
N ASN A 364 -7.45 20.10 -17.28
CA ASN A 364 -8.00 21.38 -17.70
C ASN A 364 -8.24 22.33 -16.51
N ARG A 365 -8.75 21.84 -15.37
CA ARG A 365 -8.91 22.64 -14.15
C ARG A 365 -7.57 23.05 -13.55
N GLN A 366 -6.57 22.17 -13.55
CA GLN A 366 -5.23 22.47 -13.04
C GLN A 366 -4.55 23.54 -13.89
N SER A 367 -4.64 23.46 -15.22
CA SER A 367 -4.09 24.50 -16.10
C SER A 367 -4.79 25.85 -15.91
N GLN A 368 -6.11 25.87 -15.69
CA GLN A 368 -6.86 27.09 -15.33
C GLN A 368 -6.41 27.64 -13.97
N GLN A 369 -6.26 26.78 -12.96
CA GLN A 369 -5.78 27.17 -11.63
C GLN A 369 -4.36 27.73 -11.70
N GLU A 370 -3.46 27.14 -12.50
CA GLU A 370 -2.12 27.68 -12.70
C GLU A 370 -2.15 29.07 -13.34
N ALA A 371 -3.03 29.28 -14.33
CA ALA A 371 -3.24 30.59 -14.93
C ALA A 371 -3.83 31.61 -13.95
N GLU A 372 -4.76 31.20 -13.08
CA GLU A 372 -5.28 32.03 -12.00
C GLU A 372 -4.17 32.37 -11.00
N ILE A 373 -3.38 31.40 -10.53
CA ILE A 373 -2.28 31.61 -9.60
C ILE A 373 -1.28 32.63 -10.16
N LYS A 374 -0.96 32.56 -11.46
CA LYS A 374 -0.10 33.58 -12.11
C LYS A 374 -0.74 34.97 -12.09
N LYS A 375 -2.06 35.09 -12.28
CA LYS A 375 -2.78 36.37 -12.12
C LYS A 375 -2.77 36.85 -10.66
N TRP A 376 -2.94 35.95 -9.69
CA TRP A 376 -2.84 36.27 -8.27
C TRP A 376 -1.43 36.76 -7.92
N GLU A 377 -0.39 36.10 -8.42
CA GLU A 377 1.00 36.52 -8.24
C GLU A 377 1.23 37.93 -8.79
N GLN A 378 0.77 38.23 -10.01
CA GLN A 378 0.84 39.58 -10.59
C GLN A 378 0.08 40.60 -9.73
N SER A 379 -1.14 40.28 -9.30
CA SER A 379 -1.94 41.18 -8.45
C SER A 379 -1.31 41.40 -7.06
N ILE A 380 -0.61 40.40 -6.52
CA ILE A 380 0.12 40.52 -5.25
C ILE A 380 1.37 41.36 -5.44
N GLN A 381 2.09 41.24 -6.56
CA GLN A 381 3.22 42.12 -6.89
C GLN A 381 2.76 43.58 -7.03
N GLU A 382 1.66 43.83 -7.75
CA GLU A 382 1.07 45.16 -7.84
C GLU A 382 0.67 45.70 -6.45
N ALA A 383 0.02 44.87 -5.62
CA ALA A 383 -0.33 45.24 -4.25
C ALA A 383 0.92 45.47 -3.37
N GLU A 384 1.99 44.71 -3.55
CA GLU A 384 3.25 44.90 -2.81
C GLU A 384 3.92 46.22 -3.20
N GLU A 385 3.95 46.55 -4.50
CA GLU A 385 4.43 47.84 -4.97
C GLU A 385 3.61 48.99 -4.41
N ASP A 386 2.28 48.86 -4.41
CA ASP A 386 1.40 49.88 -3.86
C ASP A 386 1.52 50.01 -2.34
N VAL A 387 1.73 48.90 -1.61
CA VAL A 387 2.04 48.93 -0.18
C VAL A 387 3.38 49.60 0.08
N LYS A 388 4.43 49.35 -0.71
CA LYS A 388 5.73 50.06 -0.60
C LYS A 388 5.58 51.56 -0.87
N LYS A 389 4.78 51.95 -1.86
CA LYS A 389 4.44 53.37 -2.11
C LYS A 389 3.69 53.98 -0.91
N CYS A 390 2.72 53.26 -0.34
CA CYS A 390 2.00 53.69 0.85
C CYS A 390 2.91 53.77 2.09
N GLU A 391 3.84 52.83 2.24
CA GLU A 391 4.82 52.78 3.31
C GLU A 391 5.76 53.98 3.25
N THR A 392 6.37 54.24 2.09
CA THR A 392 7.25 55.41 1.91
C THR A 392 6.50 56.71 2.14
N ALA A 393 5.26 56.82 1.67
CA ALA A 393 4.37 57.95 1.97
C ALA A 393 4.11 58.06 3.48
N MET A 394 3.81 56.95 4.17
CA MET A 394 3.59 56.91 5.62
C MET A 394 4.85 57.28 6.42
N GLN A 395 6.03 56.81 6.03
CA GLN A 395 7.30 57.20 6.65
C GLN A 395 7.57 58.69 6.48
N SER A 396 7.31 59.26 5.30
CA SER A 396 7.43 60.70 5.08
C SER A 396 6.42 61.51 5.92
N ASN A 397 5.19 61.01 6.05
CA ASN A 397 4.16 61.61 6.91
C ASN A 397 4.55 61.51 8.39
N MET A 398 5.09 60.37 8.83
CA MET A 398 5.57 60.18 10.20
C MET A 398 6.73 61.13 10.52
N HIS A 399 7.67 61.33 9.59
CA HIS A 399 8.75 62.31 9.78
C HIS A 399 8.21 63.74 9.92
N THR A 400 7.27 64.15 9.05
CA THR A 400 6.69 65.49 9.14
C THR A 400 5.89 65.70 10.44
N VAL A 401 5.14 64.70 10.89
CA VAL A 401 4.46 64.73 12.19
C VAL A 401 5.46 64.72 13.35
N GLY A 402 6.53 63.93 13.26
CA GLY A 402 7.62 63.92 14.24
C GLY A 402 8.29 65.29 14.38
N ASP A 403 8.56 65.97 13.26
CA ASP A 403 9.08 67.35 13.26
C ASP A 403 8.08 68.33 13.89
N TRP A 404 6.77 68.14 13.69
CA TRP A 404 5.74 68.96 14.34
C TRP A 404 5.67 68.69 15.84
N VAL A 405 5.74 67.43 16.27
CA VAL A 405 5.75 67.04 17.69
C VAL A 405 6.99 67.60 18.36
N LYS A 406 8.18 67.48 17.77
CA LYS A 406 9.41 68.09 18.29
C LYS A 406 9.28 69.60 18.45
N LYS A 407 8.72 70.30 17.46
CA LYS A 407 8.44 71.74 17.57
C LYS A 407 7.44 72.05 18.69
N ILE A 408 6.45 71.19 18.94
CA ILE A 408 5.50 71.36 20.05
C ILE A 408 6.19 71.08 21.38
N GLU A 409 6.97 70.02 21.51
CA GLU A 409 7.72 69.67 22.70
C GLU A 409 8.74 70.75 23.05
N GLU A 410 9.47 71.30 22.07
CA GLU A 410 10.32 72.46 22.27
C GLU A 410 9.54 73.68 22.76
N ARG A 411 8.34 73.91 22.23
CA ARG A 411 7.47 75.01 22.69
C ARG A 411 6.97 74.76 24.10
N VAL A 412 6.64 73.52 24.46
CA VAL A 412 6.22 73.12 25.81
C VAL A 412 7.39 73.22 26.79
N ALA A 413 8.60 72.84 26.40
CA ALA A 413 9.81 72.99 27.21
C ALA A 413 10.23 74.46 27.37
N LYS A 414 9.93 75.32 26.38
CA LYS A 414 10.11 76.78 26.45
C LYS A 414 9.02 77.49 27.25
N LEU A 415 7.91 76.82 27.60
CA LEU A 415 7.02 77.33 28.62
C LEU A 415 7.73 77.18 29.97
N PRO A 416 8.02 78.26 30.71
CA PRO A 416 8.49 78.11 32.08
C PRO A 416 7.45 77.29 32.85
N GLY A 417 7.91 76.28 33.57
CA GLY A 417 7.07 75.46 34.43
C GLY A 417 6.14 76.38 35.22
N GLY A 418 4.83 76.11 35.10
CA GLY A 418 3.86 76.71 35.99
C GLY A 418 4.18 76.21 37.39
N ASP A 419 4.89 77.03 38.16
CA ASP A 419 4.76 77.04 39.61
C ASP A 419 3.28 77.24 39.93
N ALA A 420 2.65 76.17 40.42
CA ALA A 420 1.48 76.19 41.29
C ALA A 420 1.44 74.89 42.10
#